data_AF-A0A524AK94-F1
#
_entry.id   AF-A0A524AK94-F1
#
_cell.length_a   1.000
_cell.length_b   1.000
_cell.length_c   1.000
_cell.angle_alpha   90.00
_cell.angle_beta   90.00
_cell.angle_gamma   90.00
#
_symmetry.space_group_name_H-M   'P 1'
#
loop_
_entity.id
_entity.type
_entity.pdbx_description
1 polymer ?
#
loop_
_entity_poly.entity_id
_entity_poly.type
_entity_poly.pdbx_seq_one_letter_code
_entity_poly.pdbx_strand_id
1 'polypeptide(L)' 'MSTNETKPSTDERVTAALAHGVVIAYGLGAVGAAVIWLLQKEKSRYVAFQALQAAVYQLAGLLVQL' A
#
# COMPACT_ATOMS: atom_id res chain seq x y z
N MET A 1 17.53 -18.30 -13.93
CA MET A 1 17.12 -16.89 -14.06
C MET A 1 17.35 -16.23 -12.70
N SER A 2 18.51 -15.59 -12.49
CA SER A 2 18.78 -14.91 -11.22
C SER A 2 18.16 -13.52 -11.25
N THR A 3 17.09 -13.31 -10.48
CA THR A 3 16.54 -11.97 -10.26
C THR A 3 17.54 -11.21 -9.40
N ASN A 4 18.27 -10.28 -10.00
CA ASN A 4 19.02 -9.27 -9.26
C ASN A 4 17.98 -8.43 -8.49
N GLU A 5 17.67 -8.83 -7.25
CA GLU A 5 16.72 -8.09 -6.41
C GLU A 5 17.40 -6.79 -5.96
N THR A 6 17.23 -5.74 -6.75
CA THR A 6 17.48 -4.37 -6.29
C THR A 6 16.56 -4.12 -5.10
N LYS A 7 17.13 -4.03 -3.90
CA LYS A 7 16.40 -3.68 -2.69
C LYS A 7 15.55 -2.43 -2.94
N PRO A 8 14.28 -2.41 -2.49
CA PRO A 8 13.45 -1.22 -2.59
C PRO A 8 14.15 -0.03 -1.91
N SER A 9 14.06 1.14 -2.54
CA SER A 9 14.64 2.36 -2.01
C SER A 9 14.00 2.74 -0.67
N THR A 10 14.65 3.63 0.10
CA THR A 10 14.05 4.16 1.33
C THR A 10 12.70 4.84 1.05
N ASP A 11 12.59 5.58 -0.04
CA ASP A 11 11.34 6.27 -0.42
C ASP A 11 10.22 5.28 -0.75
N GLU A 12 10.54 4.19 -1.45
CA GLU A 12 9.59 3.11 -1.71
C GLU A 12 9.13 2.45 -0.42
N ARG A 13 10.06 2.21 0.52
CA ARG A 13 9.74 1.63 1.83
C ARG A 13 8.88 2.56 2.68
N VAL A 14 9.18 3.86 2.69
CA VAL A 14 8.40 4.87 3.41
C VAL A 14 7.01 5.02 2.79
N THR A 15 6.92 5.07 1.47
CA THR A 15 5.62 5.17 0.78
C THR A 15 4.75 3.94 1.03
N ALA A 16 5.35 2.74 1.01
CA ALA A 16 4.66 1.52 1.40
C ALA A 16 4.19 1.57 2.88
N ALA A 17 5.04 2.05 3.79
CA ALA A 17 4.67 2.22 5.19
C ALA A 17 3.52 3.21 5.37
N LEU A 18 3.49 4.31 4.62
CA LEU A 18 2.39 5.28 4.62
C LEU A 18 1.08 4.65 4.12
N ALA A 19 1.13 3.80 3.09
CA ALA A 19 -0.06 3.11 2.60
C ALA A 19 -0.73 2.21 3.65
N HIS A 20 0.05 1.64 4.57
CA HIS A 20 -0.48 0.93 5.74
C HIS A 20 -0.87 1.89 6.86
N GLY A 21 -0.06 2.94 7.10
CA GLY A 21 -0.24 3.90 8.18
C GLY A 21 -1.55 4.68 8.11
N VAL A 22 -2.12 4.89 6.93
CA VAL A 22 -3.42 5.57 6.76
C VAL A 22 -4.60 4.83 7.40
N VAL A 23 -4.42 3.59 7.86
CA VAL A 23 -5.45 2.84 8.63
C VAL A 23 -5.97 3.60 9.85
N ILE A 24 -5.17 4.50 10.43
CA ILE A 24 -5.59 5.36 11.56
C ILE A 24 -6.75 6.28 11.21
N ALA A 25 -7.02 6.51 9.92
CA ALA A 25 -8.15 7.30 9.43
C ALA A 25 -9.45 6.48 9.35
N TYR A 26 -9.53 5.33 10.01
CA TYR A 26 -10.68 4.43 10.01
C TYR A 26 -11.10 4.04 8.58
N GLY A 27 -12.39 4.12 8.23
CA GLY A 27 -12.89 3.73 6.91
C GLY A 27 -12.26 4.50 5.73
N LEU A 28 -11.69 5.69 5.97
CA LEU A 28 -10.97 6.44 4.94
C LEU A 28 -9.56 5.90 4.66
N GLY A 29 -9.00 5.07 5.56
CA GLY A 29 -7.68 4.47 5.38
C GLY A 29 -7.59 3.61 4.11
N ALA A 30 -8.61 2.80 3.85
CA ALA A 30 -8.67 1.97 2.64
C ALA A 30 -8.65 2.82 1.36
N VAL A 31 -9.33 3.97 1.38
CA VAL A 31 -9.31 4.95 0.28
C VAL A 31 -7.92 5.56 0.12
N GLY A 32 -7.27 5.95 1.22
CA GLY A 32 -5.91 6.49 1.20
C GLY A 32 -4.89 5.51 0.61
N ALA A 33 -4.97 4.23 1.00
CA ALA A 33 -4.13 3.17 0.46
C ALA A 33 -4.38 2.94 -1.05
N ALA A 34 -5.65 2.98 -1.48
CA ALA A 34 -6.01 2.86 -2.89
C ALA A 34 -5.51 4.05 -3.74
N VAL A 35 -5.53 5.27 -3.19
CA VAL A 35 -4.94 6.46 -3.84
C VAL A 35 -3.43 6.29 -4.01
N ILE A 36 -2.72 5.83 -2.97
CA ILE A 36 -1.28 5.56 -3.06
C ILE A 36 -1.00 4.49 -4.13
N TRP A 37 -1.82 3.43 -4.19
CA TRP A 37 -1.72 2.43 -5.25
C TRP A 37 -1.86 3.06 -6.64
N LEU A 38 -2.91 3.86 -6.88
CA LEU A 38 -3.14 4.52 -8.16
C LEU A 38 -1.95 5.40 -8.60
N LEU A 39 -1.37 6.16 -7.66
CA LEU A 39 -0.25 7.06 -7.94
C LEU A 39 1.09 6.34 -8.18
N GLN A 40 1.25 5.14 -7.61
CA GLN A 40 2.52 4.41 -7.61
C GLN A 40 2.51 3.17 -8.53
N LYS A 41 1.35 2.73 -9.05
CA LYS A 41 1.20 1.50 -9.86
C LYS A 41 2.14 1.41 -11.06
N GLU A 42 2.51 2.56 -11.62
CA GLU A 42 3.39 2.64 -12.80
C GLU A 42 4.83 3.01 -12.45
N LYS A 43 5.09 3.46 -11.21
CA LYS A 43 6.40 3.95 -10.75
C LYS A 43 7.18 2.90 -9.98
N SER A 44 6.50 2.11 -9.16
CA SER A 44 7.12 1.08 -8.33
C SER A 44 6.21 -0.12 -8.16
N ARG A 45 6.65 -1.28 -8.65
CA ARG A 45 5.95 -2.55 -8.45
C ARG A 45 5.88 -2.93 -6.96
N TYR A 46 6.92 -2.60 -6.20
CA TYR A 46 6.97 -2.86 -4.76
C TYR A 46 5.91 -2.03 -4.01
N VAL A 47 5.88 -0.71 -4.22
CA VAL A 47 4.91 0.17 -3.55
C VAL A 47 3.50 -0.16 -4.00
N ALA A 48 3.29 -0.43 -5.29
CA ALA A 48 1.99 -0.83 -5.81
C ALA A 48 1.47 -2.09 -5.11
N PHE A 49 2.28 -3.13 -5.00
CA PHE A 49 1.86 -4.36 -4.32
C PHE A 49 1.50 -4.11 -2.85
N GLN A 50 2.36 -3.37 -2.12
CA GLN A 50 2.13 -3.04 -0.71
C GLN A 50 0.88 -2.17 -0.49
N ALA A 51 0.67 -1.16 -1.34
CA ALA A 51 -0.48 -0.28 -1.24
C ALA A 51 -1.80 -0.98 -1.58
N LEU A 52 -1.80 -1.88 -2.58
CA LEU A 52 -2.97 -2.70 -2.89
C LEU A 52 -3.27 -3.67 -1.75
N GLN A 53 -2.24 -4.31 -1.17
CA GLN A 53 -2.38 -5.16 0.00
C GLN A 53 -2.99 -4.38 1.18
N ALA A 54 -2.49 -3.19 1.45
CA ALA A 54 -3.01 -2.30 2.49
C ALA A 54 -4.48 -1.94 2.25
N ALA A 55 -4.84 -1.56 1.02
CA ALA A 55 -6.21 -1.21 0.67
C ALA A 55 -7.18 -2.39 0.88
N VAL A 56 -6.78 -3.59 0.44
CA VAL A 56 -7.59 -4.82 0.60
C VAL A 56 -7.79 -5.18 2.07
N TYR A 57 -6.72 -5.18 2.88
CA TYR A 57 -6.86 -5.54 4.30
C TYR A 57 -7.62 -4.48 5.10
N GLN A 58 -7.41 -3.20 4.83
CA GLN A 58 -8.15 -2.14 5.51
C GLN A 58 -9.64 -2.18 5.12
N LEU A 59 -9.97 -2.46 3.86
CA LEU A 59 -11.34 -2.66 3.43
C LEU A 59 -11.96 -3.91 4.08
N ALA A 60 -11.25 -5.03 4.09
CA ALA A 60 -11.72 -6.25 4.74
C ALA A 60 -11.96 -6.03 6.25
N GLY A 61 -11.04 -5.34 6.93
CA GLY A 61 -11.19 -4.96 8.33
C GLY A 61 -12.42 -4.09 8.58
N LEU A 62 -12.66 -3.09 7.71
CA LEU A 62 -13.85 -2.24 7.78
C LEU A 62 -15.14 -3.06 7.63
N LEU A 63 -15.18 -4.01 6.69
CA LEU A 63 -16.34 -4.87 6.46
C LEU A 63 -16.62 -5.83 7.63
N VAL A 64 -15.58 -6.29 8.32
CA VAL A 64 -15.72 -7.15 9.51
C VAL A 64 -16.26 -6.37 10.72
N GLN A 65 -16.01 -5.06 10.77
CA GLN A 65 -16.43 -4.18 11.86
C GLN A 65 -17.85 -3.61 11.69
N LEU A 66 -18.46 -3.81 10.51
CA LEU A 66 -19.82 -3.38 10.19
C LEU A 66 -20.85 -4.43 10.60
#